data_AF-A0A9W7LER3-F1
#
_entry.id   AF-A0A9W7LER3-F1
#
_cell.length_a   1.000
_cell.length_b   1.000
_cell.length_c   1.000
_cell.angle_alpha   90.00
_cell.angle_beta   90.00
_cell.angle_gamma   90.00
#
_symmetry.space_group_name_H-M   'P 1'
#
loop_
_entity.id
_entity.type
_entity.pdbx_description
1 polymer ?
#
loop_
_entity_poly.entity_id
_entity_poly.type
_entity_poly.pdbx_seq_one_letter_code
_entity_poly.pdbx_strand_id
1 'polypeptide(L)'
;MDQSSPSTGNPVPPLHRLVPQSVYGVRDIHGYASLPSRPNSAADSWGRRKDLLRVAKESERMMIEGGKLPERHKLPSPPPTFRLNEEQEMEVDAFVSAYEKRTGNAIRFEAPSDTYKRLLSNISRMTKTQKREELRERGLHRRGLSEKELDQRLTVLYTKETRQKRLQEAQYDKDHKIIQHIRKEAGAFGLLNDRAQVGPRKANPAYFNMPRTVFLSLTQLQRDYRSLSHDVLDNAIFVFDLERTWVFRPASRLPDQHFDSRYVKVEDELKEIISFKEEQGMCHWFRPKKDYAKLSDFLTKIQDPMCKNRFCYGPLRTEEFFWWRISNNDAWKGLPYYGERKPEPRFVRETNKIVSNFKEGGFEYGCVAELFVQSNPSLDIAPWFEVPKASEEDEESLRSLKKQKSRKGNAEQRRKAKEKERERDIVKAKKEGERLQVEKELGELASTITMQAFVRGSLSRGNTPVMRRGGAERGGGEEEGST
;
A
#
# COMPACT_ATOMS: atom_id res chain seq x y z
N MET A 1 13.66 -19.13 70.52
CA MET A 1 12.39 -19.37 71.23
C MET A 1 11.33 -19.37 70.17
N ASP A 2 11.01 -20.54 69.62
CA ASP A 2 9.93 -20.68 68.63
C ASP A 2 9.22 -22.00 68.90
N GLN A 3 7.95 -21.90 69.27
CA GLN A 3 7.06 -23.02 69.47
C GLN A 3 5.97 -23.03 68.38
N SER A 4 5.58 -24.25 68.05
CA SER A 4 4.31 -24.71 67.47
C SER A 4 3.98 -24.34 66.02
N SER A 5 4.29 -25.29 65.14
CA SER A 5 3.40 -25.71 64.05
C SER A 5 3.07 -27.19 64.23
N PRO A 6 1.80 -27.61 64.03
CA PRO A 6 1.60 -28.90 63.39
C PRO A 6 0.54 -28.88 62.28
N SER A 7 0.98 -29.30 61.10
CA SER A 7 0.36 -30.30 60.21
C SER A 7 -1.09 -30.73 60.54
N THR A 8 -2.02 -30.37 59.66
CA THR A 8 -3.27 -31.10 59.36
C THR A 8 -3.36 -31.10 57.82
N GLY A 9 -3.49 -32.21 57.10
CA GLY A 9 -4.35 -33.37 57.30
C GLY A 9 -5.54 -33.25 56.34
N ASN A 10 -5.36 -33.64 55.07
CA ASN A 10 -6.45 -33.70 54.09
C ASN A 10 -7.37 -34.90 54.37
N PRO A 11 -8.70 -34.71 54.31
CA PRO A 11 -9.58 -35.76 53.84
C PRO A 11 -10.46 -35.32 52.66
N VAL A 12 -10.62 -36.29 51.77
CA VAL A 12 -11.43 -36.33 50.55
C VAL A 12 -12.92 -36.03 50.84
N PRO A 13 -13.63 -35.23 50.02
CA PRO A 13 -15.08 -35.10 50.13
C PRO A 13 -15.83 -36.19 49.33
N PRO A 14 -16.98 -36.67 49.83
CA PRO A 14 -17.75 -37.74 49.22
C PRO A 14 -18.71 -37.25 48.11
N LEU A 15 -18.94 -38.16 47.18
CA LEU A 15 -19.98 -38.13 46.15
C LEU A 15 -21.40 -38.19 46.74
N HIS A 16 -22.32 -37.56 45.98
CA HIS A 16 -23.79 -37.67 45.93
C HIS A 16 -24.55 -36.43 46.40
N ARG A 17 -25.18 -35.71 45.46
CA ARG A 17 -26.61 -35.90 45.17
C ARG A 17 -27.06 -35.10 43.96
N LEU A 18 -27.82 -35.80 43.13
CA LEU A 18 -28.65 -35.28 42.05
C LEU A 18 -29.55 -34.16 42.56
N VAL A 19 -29.53 -33.02 41.88
CA VAL A 19 -30.55 -31.96 41.99
C VAL A 19 -31.10 -31.74 40.57
N PRO A 20 -32.43 -31.59 40.40
CA PRO A 20 -33.10 -31.88 39.15
C PRO A 20 -32.99 -30.74 38.15
N GLN A 21 -32.99 -31.14 36.88
CA GLN A 21 -33.45 -30.31 35.77
C GLN A 21 -34.91 -29.90 36.04
N SER A 22 -35.16 -28.60 36.21
CA SER A 22 -36.18 -27.82 35.51
C SER A 22 -36.62 -26.63 36.36
N VAL A 23 -36.48 -25.41 35.81
CA VAL A 23 -37.61 -24.47 35.77
C VAL A 23 -37.58 -23.82 34.39
N TYR A 24 -38.23 -24.51 33.45
CA TYR A 24 -38.76 -23.87 32.26
C TYR A 24 -39.79 -22.83 32.69
N GLY A 25 -39.85 -21.77 31.90
CA GLY A 25 -40.74 -20.65 32.12
C GLY A 25 -42.20 -21.05 32.27
N VAL A 26 -42.89 -20.20 33.03
CA VAL A 26 -44.31 -19.91 32.99
C VAL A 26 -44.88 -20.19 31.58
N ARG A 27 -45.56 -21.34 31.42
CA ARG A 27 -46.48 -21.60 30.31
C ARG A 27 -47.44 -22.76 30.66
N ASP A 28 -48.71 -22.39 30.61
CA ASP A 28 -49.97 -23.15 30.62
C ASP A 28 -50.59 -23.68 31.92
N ILE A 29 -51.60 -22.90 32.35
CA ILE A 29 -52.61 -23.08 33.40
C ILE A 29 -53.58 -24.27 33.11
N HIS A 30 -53.36 -25.06 32.05
CA HIS A 30 -54.35 -26.02 31.55
C HIS A 30 -53.89 -27.49 31.39
N GLY A 31 -52.66 -27.83 31.78
CA GLY A 31 -52.30 -29.22 32.12
C GLY A 31 -52.24 -30.26 30.99
N TYR A 32 -52.08 -29.87 29.73
CA TYR A 32 -52.02 -30.81 28.59
C TYR A 32 -50.60 -31.03 27.99
N ALA A 33 -49.53 -30.61 28.67
CA ALA A 33 -48.21 -30.46 28.03
C ALA A 33 -47.16 -31.55 28.34
N SER A 34 -47.50 -32.69 28.94
CA SER A 34 -46.48 -33.72 29.27
C SER A 34 -46.29 -34.82 28.22
N LEU A 35 -46.92 -34.74 27.05
CA LEU A 35 -46.58 -35.65 25.94
C LEU A 35 -45.61 -34.96 24.97
N PRO A 36 -44.41 -35.51 24.72
CA PRO A 36 -43.48 -34.95 23.76
C PRO A 36 -44.10 -35.01 22.37
N SER A 37 -44.60 -33.88 21.87
CA SER A 37 -45.12 -33.78 20.51
C SER A 37 -43.97 -33.84 19.53
N ARG A 38 -43.96 -34.90 18.70
CA ARG A 38 -43.12 -34.93 17.50
C ARG A 38 -43.52 -33.75 16.59
N PRO A 39 -42.58 -33.05 15.95
CA PRO A 39 -42.92 -32.08 14.92
C PRO A 39 -43.74 -32.78 13.84
N ASN A 40 -44.91 -32.22 13.50
CA ASN A 40 -45.96 -32.78 12.62
C ASN A 40 -46.90 -33.84 13.22
N SER A 41 -46.94 -34.04 14.55
CA SER A 41 -48.01 -34.86 15.13
C SER A 41 -49.36 -34.16 15.09
N ALA A 42 -50.45 -34.93 15.04
CA ALA A 42 -51.81 -34.39 15.04
C ALA A 42 -52.06 -33.40 16.18
N ALA A 43 -51.41 -33.54 17.35
CA ALA A 43 -51.55 -32.62 18.48
C ALA A 43 -51.14 -31.17 18.17
N ASP A 44 -50.20 -30.95 17.23
CA ASP A 44 -49.71 -29.63 16.84
C ASP A 44 -50.73 -28.86 15.96
N SER A 45 -51.72 -29.58 15.43
CA SER A 45 -52.77 -29.02 14.57
C SER A 45 -54.02 -28.53 15.33
N TRP A 46 -54.18 -28.90 16.60
CA TRP A 46 -55.36 -28.56 17.40
C TRP A 46 -55.32 -27.10 17.89
N GLY A 47 -54.14 -26.56 18.17
CA GLY A 47 -53.97 -25.19 18.65
C GLY A 47 -54.17 -24.10 17.59
N ARG A 48 -54.14 -24.45 16.29
CA ARG A 48 -54.17 -23.46 15.18
C ARG A 48 -55.53 -23.32 14.48
N ARG A 49 -56.48 -24.23 14.75
CA ARG A 49 -57.82 -24.22 14.14
C ARG A 49 -58.86 -23.81 15.19
N LYS A 50 -59.31 -22.54 15.13
CA LYS A 50 -60.28 -21.94 16.06
C LYS A 50 -61.60 -22.73 16.11
N ASP A 51 -61.97 -23.33 14.99
CA ASP A 51 -63.10 -24.24 14.80
C ASP A 51 -62.98 -25.50 15.66
N LEU A 52 -61.82 -26.17 15.66
CA LEU A 52 -61.60 -27.38 16.46
C LEU A 52 -61.52 -27.08 17.96
N LEU A 53 -60.96 -25.94 18.36
CA LEU A 53 -60.94 -25.52 19.76
C LEU A 53 -62.37 -25.27 20.29
N ARG A 54 -63.27 -24.75 19.46
CA ARG A 54 -64.68 -24.56 19.82
C ARG A 54 -65.38 -25.90 20.00
N VAL A 55 -65.20 -26.83 19.06
CA VAL A 55 -65.77 -28.19 19.13
C VAL A 55 -65.24 -28.95 20.34
N ALA A 56 -63.95 -28.84 20.65
CA ALA A 56 -63.36 -29.45 21.84
C ALA A 56 -63.97 -28.88 23.13
N LYS A 57 -64.12 -27.55 23.25
CA LYS A 57 -64.77 -26.90 24.40
C LYS A 57 -66.25 -27.27 24.54
N GLU A 58 -66.99 -27.36 23.44
CA GLU A 58 -68.38 -27.81 23.45
C GLU A 58 -68.49 -29.29 23.86
N SER A 59 -67.58 -30.15 23.37
CA SER A 59 -67.54 -31.56 23.76
C SER A 59 -67.15 -31.75 25.22
N GLU A 60 -66.20 -30.97 25.74
CA GLU A 60 -65.82 -30.98 27.16
C GLU A 60 -67.00 -30.52 28.02
N ARG A 61 -67.71 -29.45 27.62
CA ARG A 61 -68.92 -28.99 28.30
C ARG A 61 -70.01 -30.07 28.33
N MET A 62 -70.29 -30.71 27.20
CA MET A 62 -71.28 -31.79 27.12
C MET A 62 -70.87 -33.02 27.97
N MET A 63 -69.58 -33.34 28.05
CA MET A 63 -69.10 -34.43 28.90
C MET A 63 -69.19 -34.10 30.39
N ILE A 64 -68.98 -32.85 30.78
CA ILE A 64 -69.17 -32.37 32.16
C ILE A 64 -70.66 -32.39 32.52
N GLU A 65 -71.52 -31.84 31.67
CA GLU A 65 -72.99 -31.83 31.88
C GLU A 65 -73.58 -33.25 31.93
N GLY A 66 -73.03 -34.18 31.13
CA GLY A 66 -73.43 -35.58 31.13
C GLY A 66 -72.82 -36.43 32.26
N GLY A 67 -72.09 -35.83 33.19
CA GLY A 67 -71.45 -36.53 34.32
C GLY A 67 -70.32 -37.49 33.92
N LYS A 68 -69.84 -37.42 32.67
CA LYS A 68 -68.75 -38.26 32.16
C LYS A 68 -67.37 -37.69 32.48
N LEU A 69 -67.28 -36.39 32.80
CA LEU A 69 -66.10 -35.74 33.31
C LEU A 69 -66.42 -34.99 34.62
N PRO A 70 -65.57 -35.12 35.66
CA PRO A 70 -65.71 -34.32 36.87
C PRO A 70 -65.49 -32.84 36.58
N GLU A 71 -66.22 -31.97 37.27
CA GLU A 71 -66.08 -30.52 37.14
C GLU A 71 -64.67 -30.11 37.62
N ARG A 72 -63.90 -29.44 36.75
CA ARG A 72 -62.55 -29.00 37.12
C ARG A 72 -62.65 -27.98 38.25
N HIS A 73 -61.98 -28.23 39.37
CA HIS A 73 -61.82 -27.23 40.42
C HIS A 73 -61.19 -25.96 39.84
N LYS A 74 -61.91 -24.83 39.91
CA LYS A 74 -61.36 -23.52 39.57
C LYS A 74 -60.22 -23.24 40.55
N LEU A 75 -58.99 -23.19 40.04
CA LEU A 75 -57.87 -22.67 40.83
C LEU A 75 -58.22 -21.24 41.28
N PRO A 76 -58.00 -20.88 42.55
CA PRO A 76 -58.23 -19.51 43.01
C PRO A 76 -57.38 -18.56 42.16
N SER A 77 -57.98 -17.44 41.76
CA SER A 77 -57.28 -16.38 41.03
C SER A 77 -55.99 -16.02 41.78
N PRO A 78 -54.84 -15.89 41.08
CA PRO A 78 -53.61 -15.46 41.75
C PRO A 78 -53.86 -14.13 42.47
N PRO A 79 -53.26 -13.92 43.66
CA PRO A 79 -53.43 -12.67 44.38
C PRO A 79 -53.00 -11.49 43.50
N PRO A 80 -53.69 -10.34 43.57
CA PRO A 80 -53.33 -9.17 42.79
C PRO A 80 -51.89 -8.78 43.12
N THR A 81 -51.03 -8.73 42.11
CA THR A 81 -49.69 -8.16 42.24
C THR A 81 -49.80 -6.74 42.76
N PHE A 82 -49.09 -6.44 43.84
CA PHE A 82 -49.01 -5.10 44.41
C PHE A 82 -48.63 -4.09 43.32
N ARG A 83 -49.49 -3.10 43.10
CA ARG A 83 -49.14 -1.93 42.27
C ARG A 83 -48.26 -1.03 43.11
N LEU A 84 -47.15 -0.57 42.52
CA LEU A 84 -46.32 0.46 43.13
C LEU A 84 -47.16 1.73 43.33
N ASN A 85 -46.91 2.45 44.41
CA ASN A 85 -47.47 3.78 44.57
C ASN A 85 -46.66 4.80 43.73
N GLU A 86 -47.24 5.98 43.49
CA GLU A 86 -46.63 7.00 42.63
C GLU A 86 -45.24 7.44 43.13
N GLU A 87 -45.02 7.48 44.45
CA GLU A 87 -43.72 7.78 45.05
C GLU A 87 -42.67 6.69 44.74
N GLN A 88 -43.04 5.41 44.83
CA GLN A 88 -42.15 4.30 44.48
C GLN A 88 -41.85 4.27 42.97
N GLU A 89 -42.81 4.62 42.11
CA GLU A 89 -42.57 4.75 40.68
C GLU A 89 -41.53 5.85 40.38
N MET A 90 -41.63 7.02 41.04
CA MET A 90 -40.64 8.09 40.92
C MET A 90 -39.26 7.67 41.45
N GLU A 91 -39.21 6.93 42.57
CA GLU A 91 -37.94 6.47 43.15
C GLU A 91 -37.24 5.45 42.23
N VAL A 92 -38.00 4.53 41.63
CA VAL A 92 -37.49 3.61 40.61
C VAL A 92 -36.99 4.36 39.39
N ASP A 93 -37.70 5.38 38.91
CA ASP A 93 -37.28 6.19 37.76
C ASP A 93 -36.01 7.02 38.04
N ALA A 94 -35.89 7.57 39.26
CA ALA A 94 -34.70 8.28 39.70
C ALA A 94 -33.50 7.32 39.79
N PHE A 95 -33.69 6.12 40.34
CA PHE A 95 -32.67 5.09 40.42
C PHE A 95 -32.20 4.65 39.03
N VAL A 96 -33.13 4.36 38.12
CA VAL A 96 -32.81 3.96 36.74
C VAL A 96 -32.02 5.07 36.04
N SER A 97 -32.47 6.32 36.13
CA SER A 97 -31.76 7.48 35.55
C SER A 97 -30.34 7.64 36.10
N ALA A 98 -30.15 7.42 37.41
CA ALA A 98 -28.84 7.47 38.06
C ALA A 98 -27.92 6.33 37.61
N TYR A 99 -28.48 5.12 37.45
CA TYR A 99 -27.73 3.96 36.98
C TYR A 99 -27.27 4.12 35.52
N GLU A 100 -28.15 4.60 34.64
CA GLU A 100 -27.83 4.86 33.24
C GLU A 100 -26.70 5.88 33.10
N LYS A 101 -26.75 6.97 33.87
CA LYS A 101 -25.66 7.96 33.93
C LYS A 101 -24.33 7.36 34.41
N ARG A 102 -24.37 6.41 35.35
CA ARG A 102 -23.16 5.85 35.98
C ARG A 102 -22.50 4.75 35.14
N THR A 103 -23.29 3.94 34.48
CA THR A 103 -22.80 2.75 33.76
C THR A 103 -22.81 2.90 32.24
N GLY A 104 -23.57 3.86 31.71
CA GLY A 104 -23.84 3.98 30.27
C GLY A 104 -24.83 2.93 29.75
N ASN A 105 -25.32 2.01 30.58
CA ASN A 105 -26.24 0.94 30.19
C ASN A 105 -27.68 1.32 30.56
N ALA A 106 -28.55 1.35 29.55
CA ALA A 106 -29.98 1.55 29.75
C ALA A 106 -30.61 0.36 30.50
N ILE A 107 -31.18 0.59 31.68
CA ILE A 107 -31.97 -0.43 32.42
C ILE A 107 -33.41 -0.44 31.94
N ARG A 108 -33.89 0.66 31.34
CA ARG A 108 -35.29 0.72 30.88
C ARG A 108 -35.56 -0.37 29.85
N PHE A 109 -36.70 -1.05 30.04
CA PHE A 109 -37.28 -1.89 29.02
C PHE A 109 -37.75 -0.97 27.88
N GLU A 110 -36.84 -0.63 26.97
CA GLU A 110 -37.20 0.10 25.77
C GLU A 110 -38.08 -0.80 24.91
N ALA A 111 -39.21 -0.25 24.47
CA ALA A 111 -40.00 -0.87 23.43
C ALA A 111 -39.10 -1.12 22.20
N PRO A 112 -39.15 -2.31 21.57
CA PRO A 112 -38.36 -2.61 20.39
C PRO A 112 -38.49 -1.56 19.27
N SER A 113 -39.65 -0.94 19.17
CA SER A 113 -39.95 0.18 18.29
C SER A 113 -39.09 1.43 18.59
N ASP A 114 -38.86 1.76 19.86
CA ASP A 114 -38.05 2.91 20.27
C ASP A 114 -36.55 2.64 20.19
N THR A 115 -36.10 1.43 20.52
CA THR A 115 -34.72 1.01 20.29
C THR A 115 -34.35 1.16 18.80
N TYR A 116 -35.25 0.77 17.89
CA TYR A 116 -35.05 0.94 16.46
C TYR A 116 -34.90 2.42 16.06
N LYS A 117 -35.79 3.30 16.54
CA LYS A 117 -35.70 4.76 16.26
C LYS A 117 -34.39 5.34 16.75
N ARG A 118 -33.94 4.95 17.96
CA ARG A 118 -32.65 5.39 18.52
C ARG A 118 -31.48 4.95 17.66
N LEU A 119 -31.46 3.69 17.23
CA LEU A 119 -30.39 3.17 16.35
C LEU A 119 -30.33 3.95 15.02
N LEU A 120 -31.48 4.25 14.40
CA LEU A 120 -31.52 5.06 13.19
C LEU A 120 -31.03 6.49 13.40
N SER A 121 -31.42 7.12 14.52
CA SER A 121 -30.92 8.44 14.91
C SER A 121 -29.40 8.41 15.13
N ASN A 122 -28.88 7.33 15.73
CA ASN A 122 -27.45 7.17 15.97
C ASN A 122 -26.64 7.10 14.68
N ILE A 123 -27.13 6.45 13.60
CA ILE A 123 -26.42 6.40 12.30
C ILE A 123 -26.03 7.82 11.83
N SER A 124 -26.95 8.78 11.95
CA SER A 124 -26.69 10.16 11.51
C SER A 124 -25.64 10.90 12.35
N ARG A 125 -25.40 10.43 13.58
CA ARG A 125 -24.42 10.99 14.52
C ARG A 125 -23.06 10.30 14.46
N MET A 126 -23.00 9.08 13.89
CA MET A 126 -21.76 8.33 13.76
C MET A 126 -20.82 8.98 12.75
N THR A 127 -19.52 8.97 13.02
CA THR A 127 -18.52 9.35 12.03
C THR A 127 -18.41 8.28 10.94
N LYS A 128 -17.89 8.66 9.76
CA LYS A 128 -17.66 7.72 8.65
C LYS A 128 -16.80 6.52 9.04
N THR A 129 -15.80 6.73 9.91
CA THR A 129 -14.94 5.66 10.44
C THR A 129 -15.72 4.70 11.35
N GLN A 130 -16.52 5.23 12.27
CA GLN A 130 -17.41 4.43 13.13
C GLN A 130 -18.40 3.60 12.31
N LYS A 131 -19.03 4.21 11.29
CA LYS A 131 -19.95 3.50 10.38
C LYS A 131 -19.27 2.31 9.68
N ARG A 132 -18.01 2.48 9.27
CA ARG A 132 -17.23 1.41 8.62
C ARG A 132 -16.86 0.30 9.58
N GLU A 133 -16.45 0.66 10.79
CA GLU A 133 -16.07 -0.28 11.84
C GLU A 133 -17.26 -1.15 12.26
N GLU A 134 -18.42 -0.52 12.51
CA GLU A 134 -19.68 -1.20 12.83
C GLU A 134 -20.09 -2.23 11.75
N LEU A 135 -19.95 -1.86 10.46
CA LEU A 135 -20.20 -2.79 9.36
C LEU A 135 -19.11 -3.87 9.25
N ARG A 136 -17.87 -3.57 9.65
CA ARG A 136 -16.73 -4.49 9.56
C ARG A 136 -16.82 -5.57 10.63
N GLU A 137 -17.17 -5.20 11.86
CA GLU A 137 -17.41 -6.13 12.96
C GLU A 137 -18.49 -7.15 12.61
N ARG A 138 -19.53 -6.70 11.88
CA ARG A 138 -20.61 -7.56 11.39
C ARG A 138 -20.34 -8.27 10.06
N GLY A 139 -19.13 -8.14 9.50
CA GLY A 139 -18.74 -8.78 8.24
C GLY A 139 -19.49 -8.29 6.99
N LEU A 140 -20.15 -7.13 7.07
CA LEU A 140 -20.96 -6.54 6.00
C LEU A 140 -20.28 -5.34 5.33
N HIS A 141 -19.14 -4.90 5.87
CA HIS A 141 -18.31 -3.86 5.26
C HIS A 141 -17.72 -4.34 3.94
N ARG A 142 -17.75 -3.45 2.94
CA ARG A 142 -17.12 -3.66 1.64
C ARG A 142 -16.26 -2.47 1.28
N ARG A 143 -15.22 -2.73 0.49
CA ARG A 143 -14.27 -1.72 0.00
C ARG A 143 -14.99 -0.71 -0.89
N GLY A 144 -14.61 0.56 -0.79
CA GLY A 144 -15.12 1.63 -1.65
C GLY A 144 -16.56 2.14 -1.41
N LEU A 145 -17.22 1.79 -0.31
CA LEU A 145 -18.58 2.29 -0.01
C LEU A 145 -18.58 3.82 0.23
N SER A 146 -19.48 4.52 -0.45
CA SER A 146 -19.78 5.92 -0.19
C SER A 146 -20.49 6.10 1.15
N GLU A 147 -20.47 7.31 1.71
CA GLU A 147 -21.13 7.59 3.00
C GLU A 147 -22.63 7.27 2.97
N LYS A 148 -23.33 7.63 1.89
CA LYS A 148 -24.74 7.31 1.70
C LYS A 148 -24.99 5.80 1.68
N GLU A 149 -24.10 5.02 1.08
CA GLU A 149 -24.22 3.55 1.07
C GLU A 149 -23.91 2.94 2.44
N LEU A 150 -22.98 3.52 3.21
CA LEU A 150 -22.73 3.12 4.60
C LEU A 150 -24.00 3.34 5.44
N ASP A 151 -24.62 4.52 5.34
CA ASP A 151 -25.86 4.87 6.04
C ASP A 151 -27.00 3.95 5.66
N GLN A 152 -27.18 3.71 4.37
CA GLN A 152 -28.22 2.82 3.85
C GLN A 152 -28.01 1.38 4.35
N ARG A 153 -26.78 0.86 4.31
CA ARG A 153 -26.47 -0.50 4.79
C ARG A 153 -26.71 -0.64 6.29
N LEU A 154 -26.26 0.32 7.10
CA LEU A 154 -26.51 0.32 8.55
C LEU A 154 -28.00 0.41 8.87
N THR A 155 -28.73 1.22 8.12
CA THR A 155 -30.20 1.32 8.25
C THR A 155 -30.83 -0.05 8.02
N VAL A 156 -30.54 -0.69 6.88
CA VAL A 156 -31.09 -2.01 6.54
C VAL A 156 -30.68 -3.07 7.58
N LEU A 157 -29.47 -2.97 8.12
CA LEU A 157 -28.95 -3.85 9.16
C LEU A 157 -29.75 -3.74 10.46
N TYR A 158 -29.90 -2.53 11.01
CA TYR A 158 -30.68 -2.34 12.24
C TYR A 158 -32.18 -2.62 12.04
N THR A 159 -32.72 -2.36 10.85
CA THR A 159 -34.07 -2.78 10.48
C THR A 159 -34.20 -4.31 10.59
N LYS A 160 -33.23 -5.06 10.06
CA LYS A 160 -33.20 -6.53 10.09
C LYS A 160 -33.10 -7.07 11.52
N GLU A 161 -32.21 -6.51 12.35
CA GLU A 161 -32.00 -6.96 13.74
C GLU A 161 -33.23 -6.74 14.63
N THR A 162 -33.92 -5.61 14.48
CA THR A 162 -35.08 -5.25 15.34
C THR A 162 -36.42 -5.79 14.83
N ARG A 163 -36.50 -6.21 13.57
CA ARG A 163 -37.76 -6.56 12.89
C ARG A 163 -38.63 -7.56 13.63
N GLN A 164 -38.07 -8.68 14.08
CA GLN A 164 -38.87 -9.75 14.70
C GLN A 164 -39.53 -9.29 15.99
N LYS A 165 -38.81 -8.51 16.81
CA LYS A 165 -39.32 -7.97 18.06
C LYS A 165 -40.41 -6.91 17.80
N ARG A 166 -40.15 -5.97 16.87
CA ARG A 166 -41.16 -4.97 16.44
C ARG A 166 -42.43 -5.63 15.88
N LEU A 167 -42.28 -6.75 15.16
CA LEU A 167 -43.43 -7.48 14.62
C LEU A 167 -44.24 -8.16 15.72
N GLN A 168 -43.59 -8.72 16.74
CA GLN A 168 -44.26 -9.33 17.90
C GLN A 168 -45.03 -8.29 18.72
N GLU A 169 -44.41 -7.14 18.96
CA GLU A 169 -45.02 -5.98 19.62
C GLU A 169 -46.28 -5.52 18.85
N ALA A 170 -46.15 -5.26 17.54
CA ALA A 170 -47.29 -4.84 16.73
C ALA A 170 -48.42 -5.91 16.63
N GLN A 171 -48.06 -7.20 16.70
CA GLN A 171 -49.05 -8.29 16.76
C GLN A 171 -49.79 -8.33 18.09
N TYR A 172 -49.10 -8.04 19.20
CA TYR A 172 -49.69 -7.93 20.52
C TYR A 172 -50.68 -6.76 20.58
N ASP A 173 -50.28 -5.61 20.03
CA ASP A 173 -51.11 -4.39 19.96
C ASP A 173 -52.22 -4.46 18.90
N LYS A 174 -52.20 -5.48 18.05
CA LYS A 174 -53.12 -5.68 16.91
C LYS A 174 -53.10 -4.53 15.90
N ASP A 175 -51.97 -3.83 15.75
CA ASP A 175 -51.83 -2.76 14.76
C ASP A 175 -51.52 -3.35 13.37
N HIS A 176 -52.58 -3.56 12.59
CA HIS A 176 -52.48 -4.10 11.24
C HIS A 176 -51.67 -3.23 10.28
N LYS A 177 -51.62 -1.90 10.47
CA LYS A 177 -50.87 -1.00 9.58
C LYS A 177 -49.37 -1.16 9.81
N ILE A 178 -48.94 -1.19 11.07
CA ILE A 178 -47.53 -1.41 11.44
C ILE A 178 -47.07 -2.79 10.98
N ILE A 179 -47.90 -3.83 11.16
CA ILE A 179 -47.58 -5.20 10.69
C ILE A 179 -47.33 -5.22 9.18
N GLN A 180 -48.18 -4.56 8.38
CA GLN A 180 -47.99 -4.50 6.92
C GLN A 180 -46.72 -3.73 6.54
N HIS A 181 -46.41 -2.64 7.25
CA HIS A 181 -45.19 -1.87 7.03
C HIS A 181 -43.94 -2.72 7.28
N ILE A 182 -43.85 -3.37 8.45
CA ILE A 182 -42.71 -4.24 8.83
C ILE A 182 -42.55 -5.44 7.86
N ARG A 183 -43.64 -5.92 7.27
CA ARG A 183 -43.58 -6.98 6.25
C ARG A 183 -42.93 -6.51 4.95
N LYS A 184 -43.19 -5.27 4.53
CA LYS A 184 -42.60 -4.67 3.31
C LYS A 184 -41.10 -4.41 3.44
N GLU A 185 -40.59 -4.16 4.66
CA GLU A 185 -39.16 -3.95 4.92
C GLU A 185 -38.28 -5.13 4.46
N ALA A 186 -38.82 -6.35 4.37
CA ALA A 186 -38.07 -7.54 3.97
C ALA A 186 -37.49 -7.46 2.55
N GLY A 187 -38.10 -6.68 1.65
CA GLY A 187 -37.59 -6.47 0.29
C GLY A 187 -36.25 -5.71 0.27
N ALA A 188 -35.99 -4.86 1.26
CA ALA A 188 -34.76 -4.08 1.35
C ALA A 188 -33.54 -4.91 1.79
N PHE A 189 -33.74 -6.10 2.35
CA PHE A 189 -32.63 -6.95 2.83
C PHE A 189 -31.75 -7.49 1.71
N GLY A 190 -32.24 -7.50 0.47
CA GLY A 190 -31.42 -7.80 -0.71
C GLY A 190 -30.18 -6.91 -0.80
N LEU A 191 -30.29 -5.64 -0.40
CA LEU A 191 -29.21 -4.64 -0.47
C LEU A 191 -27.97 -4.98 0.38
N LEU A 192 -28.13 -5.77 1.45
CA LEU A 192 -27.00 -6.22 2.26
C LEU A 192 -26.13 -7.23 1.50
N ASN A 193 -26.80 -8.10 0.74
CA ASN A 193 -26.17 -9.20 0.01
C ASN A 193 -25.74 -8.79 -1.40
N ASP A 194 -26.51 -7.92 -2.06
CA ASP A 194 -26.20 -7.37 -3.37
C ASP A 194 -24.78 -6.86 -3.34
N ARG A 195 -23.88 -7.51 -4.12
CA ARG A 195 -22.56 -6.98 -4.45
C ARG A 195 -22.83 -5.51 -4.72
N ALA A 196 -22.19 -4.62 -3.96
CA ALA A 196 -22.18 -3.24 -4.35
C ALA A 196 -21.60 -3.31 -5.76
N GLN A 197 -22.47 -3.21 -6.76
CA GLN A 197 -22.01 -2.75 -8.04
C GLN A 197 -21.52 -1.38 -7.63
N VAL A 198 -20.21 -1.28 -7.37
CA VAL A 198 -19.49 -0.04 -7.51
C VAL A 198 -19.67 0.26 -8.99
N GLY A 199 -20.89 0.71 -9.33
CA GLY A 199 -21.16 1.33 -10.59
C GLY A 199 -20.08 2.40 -10.62
N PRO A 200 -19.25 2.43 -11.69
CA PRO A 200 -18.19 3.40 -11.77
C PRO A 200 -18.80 4.73 -11.33
N ARG A 201 -18.30 5.32 -10.22
CA ARG A 201 -18.73 6.67 -9.80
C ARG A 201 -18.78 7.43 -11.11
N LYS A 202 -19.95 7.95 -11.50
CA LYS A 202 -20.12 8.60 -12.80
C LYS A 202 -19.02 9.64 -12.87
N ALA A 203 -17.94 9.31 -13.59
CA ALA A 203 -16.78 10.17 -13.67
C ALA A 203 -17.34 11.45 -14.24
N ASN A 204 -17.17 12.56 -13.52
CA ASN A 204 -17.76 13.81 -13.95
C ASN A 204 -17.21 14.05 -15.39
N PRO A 205 -18.09 14.18 -16.40
CA PRO A 205 -17.70 14.25 -17.81
C PRO A 205 -16.61 15.29 -18.10
N ALA A 206 -16.56 16.35 -17.29
CA ALA A 206 -15.56 17.40 -17.37
C ALA A 206 -14.10 16.89 -17.26
N TYR A 207 -13.86 15.78 -16.55
CA TYR A 207 -12.51 15.26 -16.28
C TYR A 207 -12.06 14.16 -17.24
N PHE A 208 -12.88 13.77 -18.22
CA PHE A 208 -12.46 12.84 -19.27
C PHE A 208 -11.37 13.40 -20.19
N ASN A 209 -10.91 14.64 -19.96
CA ASN A 209 -9.84 15.27 -20.74
C ASN A 209 -8.82 16.00 -19.85
N MET A 210 -8.67 15.61 -18.57
CA MET A 210 -7.62 16.16 -17.71
C MET A 210 -6.52 15.15 -17.46
N PRO A 211 -5.24 15.57 -17.52
CA PRO A 211 -4.11 14.71 -17.18
C PRO A 211 -4.23 14.26 -15.71
N ARG A 212 -3.84 13.01 -15.41
CA ARG A 212 -3.79 12.56 -14.01
C ARG A 212 -2.55 13.10 -13.34
N THR A 213 -2.73 13.64 -12.15
CA THR A 213 -1.63 14.01 -11.27
C THR A 213 -1.03 12.76 -10.61
N VAL A 214 0.30 12.64 -10.62
CA VAL A 214 1.05 11.56 -9.97
C VAL A 214 1.82 12.12 -8.79
N PHE A 215 1.61 11.55 -7.61
CA PHE A 215 2.39 11.89 -6.42
C PHE A 215 3.47 10.83 -6.21
N LEU A 216 4.73 11.25 -6.34
CA LEU A 216 5.90 10.38 -6.14
C LEU A 216 6.43 10.37 -4.69
N SER A 217 5.96 11.30 -3.86
CA SER A 217 6.44 11.50 -2.48
C SER A 217 5.29 11.67 -1.50
N LEU A 218 5.30 10.84 -0.45
CA LEU A 218 4.30 10.90 0.62
C LEU A 218 4.45 12.15 1.48
N THR A 219 5.68 12.57 1.78
CA THR A 219 5.92 13.80 2.57
C THR A 219 5.39 15.04 1.86
N GLN A 220 5.51 15.04 0.53
CA GLN A 220 5.03 16.14 -0.31
C GLN A 220 3.50 16.14 -0.40
N LEU A 221 2.89 14.96 -0.62
CA LEU A 221 1.45 14.81 -0.54
C LEU A 221 0.91 15.26 0.83
N GLN A 222 1.57 14.87 1.92
CA GLN A 222 1.16 15.26 3.28
C GLN A 222 1.17 16.78 3.50
N ARG A 223 2.09 17.51 2.86
CA ARG A 223 2.11 18.97 2.94
C ARG A 223 0.94 19.62 2.19
N ASP A 224 0.62 19.10 1.02
CA ASP A 224 -0.25 19.79 0.07
C ASP A 224 -1.69 19.24 0.04
N TYR A 225 -1.97 18.04 0.56
CA TYR A 225 -3.26 17.37 0.34
C TYR A 225 -4.48 18.16 0.79
N ARG A 226 -4.35 19.03 1.81
CA ARG A 226 -5.45 19.88 2.29
C ARG A 226 -5.80 21.03 1.36
N SER A 227 -4.85 21.51 0.56
CA SER A 227 -5.08 22.57 -0.42
C SER A 227 -5.52 22.04 -1.78
N LEU A 228 -5.33 20.74 -2.03
CA LEU A 228 -5.77 20.09 -3.26
C LEU A 228 -7.29 19.88 -3.27
N SER A 229 -7.90 20.09 -4.43
CA SER A 229 -9.32 19.75 -4.60
C SER A 229 -9.54 18.25 -4.50
N HIS A 230 -10.72 17.85 -3.99
CA HIS A 230 -11.10 16.44 -3.93
C HIS A 230 -11.06 15.76 -5.29
N ASP A 231 -11.35 16.49 -6.38
CA ASP A 231 -11.33 15.95 -7.73
C ASP A 231 -9.91 15.59 -8.21
N VAL A 232 -8.92 16.43 -7.88
CA VAL A 232 -7.50 16.12 -8.16
C VAL A 232 -7.08 14.89 -7.37
N LEU A 233 -7.41 14.84 -6.07
CA LEU A 233 -7.10 13.69 -5.23
C LEU A 233 -7.79 12.43 -5.74
N ASP A 234 -9.07 12.47 -6.12
CA ASP A 234 -9.84 11.33 -6.64
C ASP A 234 -9.32 10.83 -8.00
N ASN A 235 -8.75 11.71 -8.83
CA ASN A 235 -8.17 11.33 -10.13
C ASN A 235 -6.68 10.93 -10.07
N ALA A 236 -5.98 11.27 -8.99
CA ALA A 236 -4.53 11.10 -8.86
C ALA A 236 -4.04 9.64 -8.75
N ILE A 237 -2.79 9.42 -9.14
CA ILE A 237 -2.04 8.17 -8.96
C ILE A 237 -0.98 8.39 -7.89
N PHE A 238 -0.87 7.45 -6.95
CA PHE A 238 0.12 7.50 -5.87
C PHE A 238 1.20 6.45 -6.11
N VAL A 239 2.46 6.87 -6.08
CA VAL A 239 3.61 5.95 -6.20
C VAL A 239 4.64 6.38 -5.18
N PHE A 240 4.95 5.53 -4.20
CA PHE A 240 5.81 5.95 -3.09
C PHE A 240 7.04 5.04 -2.93
N ASP A 241 8.23 5.62 -2.74
CA ASP A 241 9.47 4.90 -2.36
C ASP A 241 9.51 4.51 -0.88
N LEU A 242 8.48 3.80 -0.44
CA LEU A 242 8.38 3.36 0.94
C LEU A 242 7.55 2.09 1.06
N GLU A 243 7.71 1.40 2.19
CA GLU A 243 6.93 0.20 2.45
C GLU A 243 5.55 0.59 2.99
N ARG A 244 4.52 -0.09 2.50
CA ARG A 244 3.15 0.04 3.02
C ARG A 244 3.08 -0.06 4.55
N THR A 245 3.87 -0.95 5.14
CA THR A 245 3.90 -1.18 6.58
C THR A 245 4.34 0.05 7.36
N TRP A 246 5.11 0.95 6.77
CA TRP A 246 5.62 2.14 7.46
C TRP A 246 4.54 3.19 7.68
N VAL A 247 3.52 3.24 6.82
CA VAL A 247 2.42 4.22 6.89
C VAL A 247 1.28 3.73 7.79
N PHE A 248 0.96 2.44 7.72
CA PHE A 248 -0.22 1.87 8.38
C PHE A 248 0.08 1.13 9.68
N ARG A 249 1.35 0.96 10.07
CA ARG A 249 1.68 0.29 11.33
C ARG A 249 1.41 1.24 12.51
N PRO A 250 0.80 0.75 13.60
CA PRO A 250 0.66 1.53 14.82
C PRO A 250 2.03 1.93 15.38
N ALA A 251 2.13 3.17 15.87
CA ALA A 251 3.40 3.80 16.31
C ALA A 251 4.13 3.07 17.45
N SER A 252 3.51 2.06 18.06
CA SER A 252 4.04 1.31 19.20
C SER A 252 5.16 0.31 18.86
N ARG A 253 5.51 0.11 17.58
CA ARG A 253 6.52 -0.87 17.13
C ARG A 253 7.39 -0.35 15.99
N LEU A 254 8.08 0.76 16.22
CA LEU A 254 9.07 1.26 15.25
C LEU A 254 10.38 0.46 15.39
N PRO A 255 10.98 0.00 14.27
CA PRO A 255 12.32 -0.57 14.31
C PRO A 255 13.36 0.52 14.64
N ASP A 256 14.20 0.27 15.64
CA ASP A 256 15.07 1.28 16.27
C ASP A 256 16.17 1.89 15.38
N GLN A 257 16.43 1.39 14.15
CA GLN A 257 17.71 1.74 13.49
C GLN A 257 17.68 2.42 12.12
N HIS A 258 16.60 2.39 11.32
CA HIS A 258 16.62 3.04 9.98
C HIS A 258 15.30 3.67 9.54
N PHE A 259 14.39 3.96 10.49
CA PHE A 259 13.10 4.53 10.17
C PHE A 259 13.15 6.07 10.16
N ASP A 260 12.81 6.69 9.03
CA ASP A 260 12.63 8.14 8.96
C ASP A 260 11.32 8.51 9.68
N SER A 261 11.46 9.09 10.88
CA SER A 261 10.35 9.39 11.80
C SER A 261 9.24 10.25 11.17
N ARG A 262 9.54 10.92 10.06
CA ARG A 262 8.59 11.70 9.26
C ARG A 262 7.44 10.87 8.71
N TYR A 263 7.64 9.57 8.45
CA TYR A 263 6.58 8.68 7.95
C TYR A 263 5.69 8.07 9.04
N VAL A 264 6.03 8.24 10.33
CA VAL A 264 5.21 7.72 11.45
C VAL A 264 3.97 8.57 11.67
N LYS A 265 4.06 9.88 11.40
CA LYS A 265 3.03 10.87 11.74
C LYS A 265 2.18 11.25 10.54
N VAL A 266 1.76 10.26 9.75
CA VAL A 266 0.76 10.49 8.71
C VAL A 266 -0.59 10.64 9.40
N GLU A 267 -1.31 11.70 9.05
CA GLU A 267 -2.65 11.97 9.60
C GLU A 267 -3.65 10.90 9.17
N ASP A 268 -4.61 10.57 10.04
CA ASP A 268 -5.52 9.44 9.80
C ASP A 268 -6.45 9.67 8.60
N GLU A 269 -6.81 10.91 8.31
CA GLU A 269 -7.55 11.28 7.10
C GLU A 269 -6.73 10.96 5.84
N LEU A 270 -5.45 11.33 5.81
CA LEU A 270 -4.57 11.03 4.69
C LEU A 270 -4.32 9.51 4.55
N LYS A 271 -4.18 8.78 5.66
CA LYS A 271 -4.14 7.31 5.62
C LYS A 271 -5.41 6.73 5.01
N GLU A 272 -6.58 7.29 5.32
CA GLU A 272 -7.84 6.87 4.73
C GLU A 272 -7.85 7.10 3.21
N ILE A 273 -7.39 8.26 2.74
CA ILE A 273 -7.29 8.59 1.30
C ILE A 273 -6.33 7.61 0.61
N ILE A 274 -5.16 7.36 1.17
CA ILE A 274 -4.17 6.42 0.61
C ILE A 274 -4.74 4.99 0.59
N SER A 275 -5.39 4.55 1.66
CA SER A 275 -6.04 3.25 1.72
C SER A 275 -7.11 3.12 0.64
N PHE A 276 -7.92 4.15 0.44
CA PHE A 276 -8.94 4.16 -0.61
C PHE A 276 -8.31 4.11 -2.01
N LYS A 277 -7.20 4.80 -2.23
CA LYS A 277 -6.46 4.77 -3.51
C LYS A 277 -5.81 3.43 -3.80
N GLU A 278 -5.29 2.77 -2.76
CA GLU A 278 -4.80 1.41 -2.84
C GLU A 278 -5.92 0.44 -3.22
N GLU A 279 -7.11 0.58 -2.61
CA GLU A 279 -8.29 -0.21 -2.96
C GLU A 279 -8.72 -0.03 -4.42
N GLN A 280 -8.56 1.18 -4.97
CA GLN A 280 -8.86 1.48 -6.37
C GLN A 280 -7.78 1.01 -7.36
N GLY A 281 -6.66 0.43 -6.88
CA GLY A 281 -5.53 0.08 -7.72
C GLY A 281 -4.80 1.31 -8.29
N MET A 282 -4.89 2.46 -7.62
CA MET A 282 -4.22 3.73 -7.97
C MET A 282 -3.09 4.10 -7.00
N CYS A 283 -2.67 3.18 -6.14
CA CYS A 283 -1.51 3.36 -5.25
C CYS A 283 -0.51 2.22 -5.44
N HIS A 284 0.77 2.55 -5.62
CA HIS A 284 1.86 1.61 -5.72
C HIS A 284 2.95 1.88 -4.67
N TRP A 285 3.37 0.82 -3.98
CA TRP A 285 4.48 0.84 -3.03
C TRP A 285 5.71 0.25 -3.70
N PHE A 286 6.73 1.09 -3.94
CA PHE A 286 7.93 0.65 -4.65
C PHE A 286 8.80 -0.28 -3.78
N ARG A 287 8.82 -0.06 -2.46
CA ARG A 287 9.52 -0.93 -1.50
C ARG A 287 8.61 -2.06 -0.99
N PRO A 288 9.16 -3.24 -0.67
CA PRO A 288 10.60 -3.52 -0.50
C PRO A 288 11.34 -3.94 -1.78
N LYS A 289 10.63 -4.31 -2.85
CA LYS A 289 11.24 -4.99 -4.01
C LYS A 289 12.02 -4.07 -4.95
N LYS A 290 11.72 -2.77 -4.97
CA LYS A 290 12.35 -1.75 -5.83
C LYS A 290 12.40 -2.16 -7.31
N ASP A 291 11.25 -2.61 -7.80
CA ASP A 291 11.15 -3.26 -9.10
C ASP A 291 10.35 -2.41 -10.09
N TYR A 292 11.06 -1.82 -11.06
CA TYR A 292 10.46 -0.99 -12.10
C TYR A 292 9.56 -1.76 -13.07
N ALA A 293 9.76 -3.08 -13.26
CA ALA A 293 8.87 -3.89 -14.07
C ALA A 293 7.48 -3.97 -13.43
N LYS A 294 7.42 -4.19 -12.11
CA LYS A 294 6.14 -4.17 -11.36
C LYS A 294 5.46 -2.80 -11.40
N LEU A 295 6.25 -1.72 -11.38
CA LEU A 295 5.72 -0.36 -11.49
C LEU A 295 5.15 -0.10 -12.90
N SER A 296 5.85 -0.58 -13.92
CA SER A 296 5.39 -0.54 -15.32
C SER A 296 4.08 -1.33 -15.51
N ASP A 297 4.01 -2.55 -14.99
CA ASP A 297 2.82 -3.41 -15.00
C ASP A 297 1.65 -2.79 -14.21
N PHE A 298 1.95 -2.00 -13.18
CA PHE A 298 0.94 -1.26 -12.43
C PHE A 298 0.33 -0.15 -13.30
N LEU A 299 1.14 0.66 -13.98
CA LEU A 299 0.66 1.75 -14.82
C LEU A 299 -0.18 1.26 -16.00
N THR A 300 0.22 0.15 -16.64
CA THR A 300 -0.49 -0.42 -17.79
C THR A 300 -1.89 -0.95 -17.45
N LYS A 301 -2.23 -1.07 -16.17
CA LYS A 301 -3.58 -1.43 -15.70
C LYS A 301 -4.50 -0.22 -15.50
N ILE A 302 -3.94 0.99 -15.49
CA ILE A 302 -4.69 2.21 -15.22
C ILE A 302 -5.10 2.86 -16.54
N GLN A 303 -6.38 3.17 -16.67
CA GLN A 303 -6.92 3.86 -17.84
C GLN A 303 -6.42 5.31 -17.92
N ASP A 304 -5.87 5.68 -19.09
CA ASP A 304 -5.50 7.06 -19.40
C ASP A 304 -6.77 7.85 -19.78
N PRO A 305 -7.16 8.88 -18.99
CA PRO A 305 -8.32 9.68 -19.30
C PRO A 305 -8.14 10.47 -20.61
N MET A 306 -6.92 10.85 -20.99
CA MET A 306 -6.65 11.64 -22.20
C MET A 306 -6.81 10.83 -23.49
N CYS A 307 -6.84 9.50 -23.39
CA CYS A 307 -6.98 8.61 -24.53
C CYS A 307 -8.46 8.31 -24.84
N LYS A 308 -8.99 8.90 -25.93
CA LYS A 308 -10.39 8.74 -26.39
C LYS A 308 -10.85 7.27 -26.55
N ASN A 309 -9.92 6.36 -26.82
CA ASN A 309 -10.20 4.95 -27.11
C ASN A 309 -10.04 4.01 -25.89
N ARG A 310 -10.13 4.54 -24.66
CA ARG A 310 -9.98 3.77 -23.41
C ARG A 310 -8.65 3.01 -23.30
N PHE A 311 -7.59 3.50 -23.92
CA PHE A 311 -6.27 2.93 -23.73
C PHE A 311 -5.78 3.16 -22.30
N CYS A 312 -5.10 2.17 -21.75
CA CYS A 312 -4.35 2.33 -20.51
C CYS A 312 -3.04 3.08 -20.78
N TYR A 313 -2.38 3.53 -19.71
CA TYR A 313 -1.02 4.06 -19.84
C TYR A 313 -0.07 3.03 -20.46
N GLY A 314 0.93 3.53 -21.18
CA GLY A 314 2.00 2.71 -21.73
C GLY A 314 2.98 2.22 -20.65
N PRO A 315 3.75 1.17 -20.96
CA PRO A 315 4.81 0.70 -20.06
C PRO A 315 5.87 1.78 -19.86
N LEU A 316 6.51 1.77 -18.69
CA LEU A 316 7.67 2.61 -18.42
C LEU A 316 8.82 2.25 -19.36
N ARG A 317 9.44 3.27 -19.96
CA ARG A 317 10.57 3.13 -20.87
C ARG A 317 11.88 3.01 -20.09
N THR A 318 12.12 1.83 -19.52
CA THR A 318 13.35 1.52 -18.77
C THR A 318 14.49 1.00 -19.64
N GLU A 319 14.29 0.87 -20.95
CA GLU A 319 15.31 0.40 -21.87
C GLU A 319 16.39 1.45 -22.08
N GLU A 320 17.66 1.11 -21.86
CA GLU A 320 18.80 2.04 -22.02
C GLU A 320 18.89 2.60 -23.46
N PHE A 321 18.59 1.77 -24.46
CA PHE A 321 18.61 2.18 -25.86
C PHE A 321 17.62 3.32 -26.15
N PHE A 322 16.48 3.37 -25.44
CA PHE A 322 15.53 4.47 -25.55
C PHE A 322 16.17 5.80 -25.11
N TRP A 323 16.85 5.81 -23.96
CA TRP A 323 17.51 6.98 -23.40
C TRP A 323 18.76 7.41 -24.20
N TRP A 324 19.52 6.45 -24.71
CA TRP A 324 20.65 6.70 -25.61
C TRP A 324 20.20 7.40 -26.90
N ARG A 325 19.08 6.95 -27.50
CA ARG A 325 18.50 7.57 -28.71
C ARG A 325 18.05 9.02 -28.46
N ILE A 326 17.58 9.34 -27.25
CA ILE A 326 17.22 10.71 -26.86
C ILE A 326 18.49 11.57 -26.72
N SER A 327 19.56 11.02 -26.14
CA SER A 327 20.80 11.74 -25.89
C SER A 327 21.61 12.07 -27.15
N ASN A 328 21.66 11.17 -28.14
CA ASN A 328 22.59 11.29 -29.28
C ASN A 328 22.07 12.11 -30.46
N ASN A 329 20.76 12.38 -30.54
CA ASN A 329 20.19 13.15 -31.65
C ASN A 329 20.13 14.65 -31.38
N ASP A 330 20.98 15.16 -30.47
CA ASP A 330 21.10 16.58 -30.08
C ASP A 330 19.80 17.26 -29.68
N ALA A 331 18.82 16.45 -29.28
CA ALA A 331 17.49 16.94 -29.08
C ALA A 331 16.65 15.91 -28.34
N TRP A 332 16.37 16.24 -27.09
CA TRP A 332 15.05 16.03 -26.51
C TRP A 332 13.88 16.45 -27.44
N LYS A 333 14.16 17.11 -28.58
CA LYS A 333 13.28 17.38 -29.73
C LYS A 333 12.95 16.16 -30.63
N GLY A 334 13.30 14.92 -30.24
CA GLY A 334 13.15 13.72 -31.09
C GLY A 334 11.80 12.99 -31.06
N LEU A 335 11.35 12.53 -32.25
CA LEU A 335 10.23 11.65 -32.63
C LEU A 335 8.86 11.82 -31.93
N PRO A 336 7.80 12.23 -32.67
CA PRO A 336 6.54 12.64 -32.08
C PRO A 336 5.82 11.53 -31.30
N TYR A 337 5.31 11.87 -30.12
CA TYR A 337 4.35 11.05 -29.38
C TYR A 337 2.95 11.53 -29.78
N TYR A 338 2.12 10.65 -30.36
CA TYR A 338 0.81 11.02 -30.94
C TYR A 338 0.85 12.16 -31.99
N GLY A 339 1.94 12.31 -32.75
CA GLY A 339 2.07 13.38 -33.75
C GLY A 339 2.52 14.73 -33.19
N GLU A 340 2.65 14.87 -31.86
CA GLU A 340 3.15 16.07 -31.19
C GLU A 340 4.63 15.93 -30.81
N ARG A 341 5.37 17.04 -30.79
CA ARG A 341 6.79 17.07 -30.37
C ARG A 341 6.92 16.48 -28.97
N LYS A 342 7.95 15.65 -28.73
CA LYS A 342 8.23 15.16 -27.37
C LYS A 342 8.47 16.32 -26.40
N PRO A 343 8.04 16.17 -25.14
CA PRO A 343 8.30 17.17 -24.13
C PRO A 343 9.81 17.26 -23.85
N GLU A 344 10.30 18.48 -23.81
CA GLU A 344 11.62 18.80 -23.27
C GLU A 344 11.74 18.26 -21.82
N PRO A 345 12.96 17.93 -21.37
CA PRO A 345 13.17 17.37 -20.05
C PRO A 345 12.71 18.37 -19.00
N ARG A 346 11.82 17.94 -18.10
CA ARG A 346 11.21 18.81 -17.09
C ARG A 346 11.93 18.73 -15.75
N PHE A 347 12.44 17.56 -15.41
CA PHE A 347 12.97 17.26 -14.08
C PHE A 347 14.46 16.94 -14.10
N VAL A 348 14.94 16.18 -15.10
CA VAL A 348 16.36 15.79 -15.19
C VAL A 348 16.82 15.80 -16.64
N ARG A 349 17.87 16.57 -16.93
CA ARG A 349 18.47 16.66 -18.28
C ARG A 349 19.51 15.56 -18.56
N GLU A 350 20.10 14.99 -17.51
CA GLU A 350 21.18 14.00 -17.63
C GLU A 350 20.62 12.58 -17.79
N THR A 351 20.62 12.08 -19.03
CA THR A 351 20.14 10.73 -19.37
C THR A 351 20.86 9.63 -18.62
N ASN A 352 22.19 9.73 -18.49
CA ASN A 352 23.00 8.76 -17.73
C ASN A 352 22.57 8.66 -16.27
N LYS A 353 22.19 9.78 -15.65
CA LYS A 353 21.71 9.80 -14.26
C LYS A 353 20.38 9.05 -14.12
N ILE A 354 19.46 9.26 -15.07
CA ILE A 354 18.19 8.53 -15.11
C ILE A 354 18.44 7.03 -15.28
N VAL A 355 19.31 6.65 -16.23
CA VAL A 355 19.65 5.26 -16.54
C VAL A 355 20.29 4.56 -15.34
N SER A 356 21.28 5.18 -14.70
CA SER A 356 21.90 4.64 -13.50
C SER A 356 20.88 4.49 -12.36
N ASN A 357 20.03 5.50 -12.14
CA ASN A 357 19.04 5.45 -11.06
C ASN A 357 18.09 4.24 -11.18
N PHE A 358 17.52 3.95 -12.35
CA PHE A 358 16.63 2.80 -12.45
C PHE A 358 17.37 1.44 -12.53
N LYS A 359 18.60 1.40 -13.06
CA LYS A 359 19.45 0.19 -13.04
C LYS A 359 19.82 -0.22 -11.62
N GLU A 360 20.10 0.75 -10.75
CA GLU A 360 20.43 0.54 -9.34
C GLU A 360 19.18 0.28 -8.48
N GLY A 361 17.98 0.35 -9.05
CA GLY A 361 16.73 0.29 -8.29
C GLY A 361 16.54 1.51 -7.37
N GLY A 362 17.24 2.62 -7.65
CA GLY A 362 17.06 3.90 -6.99
C GLY A 362 15.69 4.50 -7.32
N PHE A 363 15.17 5.36 -6.45
CA PHE A 363 13.93 6.11 -6.64
C PHE A 363 14.19 7.60 -6.42
N GLU A 364 15.21 8.15 -7.08
CA GLU A 364 15.42 9.58 -7.05
C GLU A 364 14.26 10.31 -7.74
N TYR A 365 13.61 11.22 -7.01
CA TYR A 365 12.39 11.90 -7.44
C TYR A 365 12.47 12.43 -8.88
N GLY A 366 13.52 13.21 -9.20
CA GLY A 366 13.66 13.82 -10.52
C GLY A 366 13.81 12.79 -11.64
N CYS A 367 14.58 11.74 -11.41
CA CYS A 367 14.80 10.66 -12.37
C CYS A 367 13.51 9.87 -12.63
N VAL A 368 12.74 9.57 -11.57
CA VAL A 368 11.46 8.87 -11.69
C VAL A 368 10.40 9.76 -12.33
N ALA A 369 10.33 11.04 -11.96
CA ALA A 369 9.42 12.01 -12.56
C ALA A 369 9.64 12.14 -14.07
N GLU A 370 10.90 12.27 -14.49
CA GLU A 370 11.26 12.32 -15.90
C GLU A 370 10.92 11.01 -16.62
N LEU A 371 11.20 9.86 -16.01
CA LEU A 371 10.82 8.55 -16.55
C LEU A 371 9.31 8.44 -16.78
N PHE A 372 8.48 8.93 -15.85
CA PHE A 372 7.03 8.92 -16.00
C PHE A 372 6.56 9.81 -17.16
N VAL A 373 7.01 11.07 -17.22
CA VAL A 373 6.61 12.01 -18.27
C VAL A 373 7.07 11.56 -19.66
N GLN A 374 8.29 11.06 -19.78
CA GLN A 374 8.82 10.60 -21.07
C GLN A 374 8.17 9.30 -21.55
N SER A 375 7.70 8.46 -20.62
CA SER A 375 6.98 7.23 -20.96
C SER A 375 5.50 7.49 -21.26
N ASN A 376 4.90 8.42 -20.51
CA ASN A 376 3.47 8.74 -20.53
C ASN A 376 3.27 10.27 -20.40
N PRO A 377 3.40 11.04 -21.51
CA PRO A 377 3.28 12.50 -21.51
C PRO A 377 1.92 13.07 -21.04
N SER A 378 0.87 12.25 -20.98
CA SER A 378 -0.44 12.63 -20.42
C SER A 378 -0.47 12.64 -18.89
N LEU A 379 0.59 12.17 -18.23
CA LEU A 379 0.74 12.27 -16.77
C LEU A 379 1.31 13.63 -16.38
N ASP A 380 0.75 14.18 -15.31
CA ASP A 380 1.25 15.38 -14.67
C ASP A 380 1.89 15.00 -13.33
N ILE A 381 3.13 15.41 -13.05
CA ILE A 381 3.86 14.94 -11.87
C ILE A 381 3.89 16.03 -10.81
N ALA A 382 3.33 15.72 -9.63
CA ALA A 382 3.39 16.59 -8.48
C ALA A 382 4.62 16.28 -7.61
N PRO A 383 5.22 17.32 -7.01
CA PRO A 383 4.87 18.74 -7.11
C PRO A 383 5.34 19.36 -8.43
N TRP A 384 4.64 20.40 -8.88
CA TRP A 384 4.90 21.14 -10.13
C TRP A 384 6.15 22.03 -10.08
N PHE A 385 7.16 21.65 -9.30
CA PHE A 385 8.46 22.31 -9.34
C PHE A 385 9.15 21.90 -10.64
N GLU A 386 8.91 22.67 -11.70
CA GLU A 386 9.71 22.58 -12.90
C GLU A 386 11.14 23.01 -12.57
N VAL A 387 12.14 22.28 -13.09
CA VAL A 387 13.50 22.80 -13.06
C VAL A 387 13.46 24.13 -13.80
N PRO A 388 13.91 25.24 -13.17
CA PRO A 388 13.97 26.53 -13.86
C PRO A 388 14.63 26.30 -15.21
N LYS A 389 13.94 26.67 -16.30
CA LYS A 389 14.56 26.63 -17.62
C LYS A 389 15.87 27.39 -17.46
N ALA A 390 16.99 26.69 -17.63
CA ALA A 390 18.31 27.32 -17.57
C ALA A 390 18.19 28.57 -18.45
N SER A 391 18.40 29.74 -17.85
CA SER A 391 18.35 30.97 -18.63
C SER A 391 19.37 30.83 -19.77
N GLU A 392 19.13 31.47 -20.91
CA GLU A 392 20.10 31.43 -22.01
C GLU A 392 21.51 31.83 -21.50
N GLU A 393 21.56 32.71 -20.50
CA GLU A 393 22.76 33.14 -19.77
C GLU A 393 23.41 32.00 -18.95
N ASP A 394 22.63 31.16 -18.28
CA ASP A 394 23.14 29.98 -17.55
C ASP A 394 23.68 28.92 -18.51
N GLU A 395 23.01 28.71 -19.64
CA GLU A 395 23.51 27.79 -20.67
C GLU A 395 24.79 28.30 -21.31
N GLU A 396 24.88 29.60 -21.60
CA GLU A 396 26.10 30.23 -22.13
C GLU A 396 27.24 30.19 -21.11
N SER A 397 26.94 30.39 -19.82
CA SER A 397 27.90 30.27 -18.72
C SER A 397 28.41 28.83 -18.58
N LEU A 398 27.55 27.82 -18.69
CA LEU A 398 27.97 26.42 -18.67
C LEU A 398 28.78 26.04 -19.92
N ARG A 399 28.43 26.56 -21.09
CA ARG A 399 29.19 26.36 -22.34
C ARG A 399 30.57 27.00 -22.23
N SER A 400 30.69 28.21 -21.67
CA SER A 400 31.97 28.89 -21.49
C SER A 400 32.85 28.16 -20.46
N LEU A 401 32.28 27.68 -19.35
CA LEU A 401 32.97 26.84 -18.36
C LEU A 401 33.47 25.52 -18.95
N LYS A 402 32.65 24.81 -19.76
CA LYS A 402 33.07 23.60 -20.46
C LYS A 402 34.19 23.88 -21.46
N LYS A 403 34.11 24.98 -22.22
CA LYS A 403 35.17 25.42 -23.15
C LYS A 403 36.46 25.77 -22.41
N GLN A 404 36.37 26.38 -21.23
CA GLN A 404 37.52 26.70 -20.38
C GLN A 404 38.16 25.44 -19.78
N LYS A 405 37.37 24.47 -19.31
CA LYS A 405 37.86 23.17 -18.81
C LYS A 405 38.54 22.36 -19.92
N SER A 406 37.95 22.32 -21.12
CA SER A 406 38.56 21.68 -22.30
C SER A 406 39.90 22.33 -22.68
N ARG A 407 39.98 23.67 -22.67
CA ARG A 407 41.23 24.41 -22.89
C ARG A 407 42.30 24.10 -21.84
N LYS A 408 41.92 23.99 -20.56
CA LYS A 408 42.84 23.58 -19.48
C LYS A 408 43.35 22.16 -19.65
N GLY A 409 42.47 21.21 -19.99
CA GLY A 409 42.85 19.81 -20.27
C GLY A 409 43.83 19.68 -21.45
N ASN A 410 43.56 20.37 -22.55
CA ASN A 410 44.47 20.40 -23.71
C ASN A 410 45.81 21.09 -23.40
N ALA A 411 45.81 22.13 -22.58
CA ALA A 411 47.05 22.79 -22.15
C ALA A 411 47.89 21.90 -21.24
N GLU A 412 47.26 21.13 -20.35
CA GLU A 412 47.95 20.17 -19.48
C GLU A 412 48.52 18.99 -20.28
N GLN A 413 47.77 18.44 -21.24
CA GLN A 413 48.27 17.40 -22.14
C GLN A 413 49.45 17.90 -22.98
N ARG A 414 49.41 19.15 -23.46
CA ARG A 414 50.55 19.78 -24.16
C ARG A 414 51.76 19.98 -23.26
N ARG A 415 51.57 20.31 -21.98
CA ARG A 415 52.67 20.40 -21.00
C ARG A 415 53.32 19.04 -20.77
N LYS A 416 52.53 18.00 -20.52
CA LYS A 416 53.02 16.61 -20.35
C LYS A 416 53.74 16.10 -21.60
N ALA A 417 53.24 16.44 -22.79
CA ALA A 417 53.91 16.09 -24.05
C ALA A 417 55.28 16.76 -24.19
N LYS A 418 55.38 18.08 -23.89
CA LYS A 418 56.66 18.82 -23.93
C LYS A 418 57.65 18.35 -22.86
N GLU A 419 57.17 17.97 -21.69
CA GLU A 419 58.00 17.43 -20.62
C GLU A 419 58.61 16.08 -21.03
N LYS A 420 57.80 15.19 -21.60
CA LYS A 420 58.25 13.92 -22.16
C LYS A 420 59.23 14.09 -23.33
N GLU A 421 59.09 15.15 -24.13
CA GLU A 421 60.03 15.50 -25.19
C GLU A 421 61.38 15.94 -24.60
N ARG A 422 61.38 16.80 -23.57
CA ARG A 422 62.61 17.22 -22.86
C ARG A 422 63.33 16.05 -22.20
N GLU A 423 62.61 15.12 -21.60
CA GLU A 423 63.20 13.90 -21.03
C GLU A 423 63.92 13.08 -22.10
N ARG A 424 63.33 12.95 -23.30
CA ARG A 424 63.97 12.27 -24.44
C ARG A 424 65.24 12.98 -24.89
N ASP A 425 65.23 14.30 -24.95
CA ASP A 425 66.40 15.10 -25.33
C ASP A 425 67.54 14.98 -24.31
N ILE A 426 67.21 14.99 -23.01
CA ILE A 426 68.19 14.78 -21.93
C ILE A 426 68.81 13.38 -22.04
N VAL A 427 68.01 12.34 -22.25
CA VAL A 427 68.50 10.97 -22.44
C VAL A 427 69.39 10.87 -23.68
N LYS A 428 69.01 11.54 -24.78
CA LYS A 428 69.80 11.55 -26.01
C LYS A 428 71.15 12.25 -25.80
N ALA A 429 71.16 13.42 -25.16
CA ALA A 429 72.38 14.15 -24.85
C ALA A 429 73.31 13.36 -23.91
N LYS A 430 72.75 12.64 -22.93
CA LYS A 430 73.53 11.78 -22.03
C LYS A 430 74.22 10.64 -22.78
N LYS A 431 73.48 9.95 -23.66
CA LYS A 431 74.04 8.89 -24.53
C LYS A 431 75.13 9.41 -25.47
N GLU A 432 74.95 10.61 -25.99
CA GLU A 432 75.94 11.25 -26.87
C GLU A 432 77.21 11.64 -26.09
N GLY A 433 77.06 12.14 -24.86
CA GLY A 433 78.18 12.39 -23.95
C GLY A 433 78.95 11.11 -23.59
N GLU A 434 78.24 10.03 -23.26
CA GLU A 434 78.84 8.71 -23.01
C GLU A 434 79.60 8.20 -24.24
N ARG A 435 79.04 8.36 -25.44
CA ARG A 435 79.70 7.99 -26.69
C ARG A 435 80.99 8.77 -26.93
N LEU A 436 80.97 10.09 -26.76
CA LEU A 436 82.16 10.94 -26.90
C LEU A 436 83.24 10.58 -25.88
N GLN A 437 82.84 10.20 -24.66
CA GLN A 437 83.77 9.74 -23.64
C GLN A 437 84.42 8.41 -24.01
N VAL A 438 83.65 7.44 -24.52
CA VAL A 438 84.17 6.17 -25.04
C VAL A 438 85.10 6.39 -26.23
N GLU A 439 84.75 7.28 -27.16
CA GLU A 439 85.62 7.65 -28.30
C GLU A 439 86.94 8.29 -27.84
N LYS A 440 86.89 9.13 -26.79
CA LYS A 440 88.10 9.71 -26.19
C LYS A 440 88.98 8.65 -25.51
N GLU A 441 88.38 7.76 -24.72
CA GLU A 441 89.09 6.65 -24.07
C GLU A 441 89.70 5.70 -25.12
N LEU A 442 88.98 5.38 -26.20
CA LEU A 442 89.51 4.62 -27.34
C LEU A 442 90.67 5.34 -28.05
N GLY A 443 90.59 6.67 -28.20
CA GLY A 443 91.67 7.47 -28.77
C GLY A 443 92.93 7.47 -27.89
N GLU A 444 92.76 7.59 -26.57
CA GLU A 444 93.84 7.49 -25.59
C GLU A 444 94.45 6.07 -25.57
N LEU A 445 93.62 5.02 -25.63
CA LEU A 445 94.06 3.63 -25.73
C LEU A 445 94.80 3.36 -27.05
N ALA A 446 94.28 3.87 -28.16
CA ALA A 446 94.94 3.77 -29.46
C ALA A 446 96.31 4.42 -29.39
N SER A 447 96.44 5.63 -28.83
CA SER A 447 97.73 6.32 -28.69
C SER A 447 98.75 5.55 -27.82
N THR A 448 98.28 4.88 -26.76
CA THR A 448 99.13 4.02 -25.92
C THR A 448 99.52 2.74 -26.63
N ILE A 449 98.62 2.13 -27.41
CA ILE A 449 98.94 0.98 -28.27
C ILE A 449 99.94 1.38 -29.35
N THR A 450 99.82 2.55 -29.99
CA THR A 450 100.80 3.02 -30.99
C THR A 450 102.15 3.30 -30.35
N MET A 451 102.19 3.85 -29.13
CA MET A 451 103.45 4.02 -28.39
C MET A 451 104.06 2.67 -28.00
N GLN A 452 103.27 1.70 -27.54
CA GLN A 452 103.77 0.35 -27.26
C GLN A 452 104.20 -0.41 -28.53
N ALA A 453 103.54 -0.19 -29.66
CA ALA A 453 103.92 -0.73 -30.96
C ALA A 453 105.18 -0.04 -31.51
N PHE A 454 105.40 1.24 -31.22
CA PHE A 454 106.65 1.93 -31.53
C PHE A 454 107.81 1.42 -30.66
N VAL A 455 107.56 1.11 -29.39
CA VAL A 455 108.55 0.51 -28.48
C VAL A 455 108.84 -0.97 -28.82
N ARG A 456 107.85 -1.72 -29.34
CA ARG A 456 108.04 -3.12 -29.77
C ARG A 456 108.44 -3.26 -31.25
N GLY A 457 108.36 -2.20 -32.05
CA GLY A 457 108.64 -2.19 -33.49
C GLY A 457 110.12 -2.14 -33.89
N SER A 458 111.04 -2.12 -32.91
CA SER A 458 112.49 -2.12 -33.16
C SER A 458 113.09 -3.51 -33.36
N LEU A 459 112.32 -4.60 -33.21
CA LEU A 459 112.80 -5.96 -33.38
C LEU A 459 111.72 -6.85 -33.99
N SER A 460 111.81 -7.06 -35.31
CA SER A 460 111.52 -8.34 -35.99
C SER A 460 111.12 -8.09 -37.45
N ARG A 461 112.12 -8.03 -38.32
CA ARG A 461 111.98 -8.38 -39.73
C ARG A 461 111.73 -9.88 -39.83
N GLY A 462 110.78 -10.29 -40.66
CA GLY A 462 110.83 -11.62 -41.28
C GLY A 462 109.48 -12.30 -41.49
N ASN A 463 109.27 -12.72 -42.75
CA ASN A 463 108.35 -13.74 -43.22
C ASN A 463 106.87 -13.38 -43.44
N THR A 464 106.60 -12.98 -44.69
CA THR A 464 105.59 -13.62 -45.57
C THR A 464 105.81 -15.16 -45.59
N PRO A 465 104.85 -16.05 -45.97
CA PRO A 465 103.96 -15.88 -47.13
C PRO A 465 102.61 -16.64 -47.12
N VAL A 466 101.93 -16.55 -48.28
CA VAL A 466 101.00 -17.51 -48.93
C VAL A 466 99.49 -17.39 -48.69
N MET A 467 98.83 -17.23 -49.85
CA MET A 467 97.43 -17.40 -50.20
C MET A 467 96.65 -18.54 -49.52
N ARG A 468 95.34 -18.33 -49.32
CA ARG A 468 94.31 -19.30 -49.78
C ARG A 468 92.91 -18.71 -49.88
N ARG A 469 92.21 -19.19 -50.93
CA ARG A 469 90.81 -19.00 -51.32
C ARG A 469 89.79 -19.61 -50.33
N GLY A 470 88.55 -19.14 -50.47
CA GLY A 470 87.30 -19.87 -50.13
C GLY A 470 86.73 -19.43 -48.79
N GLY A 471 85.43 -19.23 -48.58
CA GLY A 471 84.20 -19.41 -49.35
C GLY A 471 83.09 -18.71 -48.55
N ALA A 472 82.04 -18.24 -49.23
CA ALA A 472 80.66 -18.63 -49.00
C ALA A 472 80.18 -18.64 -47.52
N GLU A 473 79.28 -17.72 -47.18
CA GLU A 473 77.92 -18.07 -46.72
C GLU A 473 77.08 -16.80 -46.52
N ARG A 474 76.02 -16.67 -47.34
CA ARG A 474 74.86 -15.80 -47.10
C ARG A 474 73.89 -16.60 -46.23
N GLY A 475 73.72 -16.23 -44.97
CA GLY A 475 72.50 -16.44 -44.18
C GLY A 475 71.90 -15.05 -43.94
N GLY A 476 70.61 -14.80 -44.21
CA GLY A 476 69.52 -15.13 -43.29
C GLY A 476 69.41 -13.99 -42.26
N GLY A 477 68.34 -13.23 -42.13
CA GLY A 477 67.00 -13.41 -42.66
C GLY A 477 66.14 -12.16 -42.50
N GLU A 478 64.98 -12.26 -43.12
CA GLU A 478 63.80 -11.45 -42.92
C GLU A 478 63.30 -11.58 -41.48
N GLU A 479 62.82 -10.49 -40.90
CA GLU A 479 61.72 -10.54 -39.94
C GLU A 479 60.85 -9.31 -40.17
N GLU A 480 59.83 -9.50 -41.01
CA GLU A 480 58.61 -8.71 -40.99
C GLU A 480 57.83 -9.07 -39.72
N GLY A 481 57.60 -8.08 -38.85
CA GLY A 481 56.76 -8.20 -37.67
C GLY A 481 55.58 -7.25 -37.80
N SER A 482 54.46 -7.79 -38.27
CA SER A 482 53.11 -7.23 -38.23
C SER A 482 52.62 -7.02 -36.80
N THR A 483 51.99 -5.87 -36.55
CA THR A 483 50.71 -5.74 -35.82
C THR A 483 50.00 -4.49 -36.28
#